data_AF-F9P3T0-F1
#
_entry.id   AF-F9P3T0-F1
#
_cell.length_a   1.000
_cell.length_b   1.000
_cell.length_c   1.000
_cell.angle_alpha   90.00
_cell.angle_beta   90.00
_cell.angle_gamma   90.00
#
_symmetry.space_group_name_H-M   'P 1'
#
loop_
_entity.id
_entity.type
_entity.pdbx_description
1 polymer ?
#
loop_
_entity_poly.entity_id
_entity_poly.type
_entity_poly.pdbx_seq_one_letter_code
_entity_poly.pdbx_strand_id
1 'polypeptide(L)'
;MIEKTVTVNDKEVKFKSSATIPRLYRIKFKRDIFKDLAKLEKSFKVNEQSFEIEDLEIFENVAYIMAYHADKTIPPTIDEWLDEFEMFSIYEILPEILKI
;
A
#
# COMPACT_ATOMS: atom_id res chain seq x y z
N MET A 1 4.03 11.80 12.50
CA MET A 1 4.16 10.40 12.04
C MET A 1 2.92 9.70 12.50
N ILE A 2 2.20 9.08 11.57
CA ILE A 2 0.94 8.38 11.86
C ILE A 2 1.17 6.92 11.53
N GLU A 3 0.74 6.03 12.42
CA GLU A 3 0.82 4.59 12.24
C GLU A 3 -0.58 4.00 12.41
N LYS A 4 -0.87 2.97 11.62
CA LYS A 4 -2.14 2.25 11.69
C LYS A 4 -1.88 0.77 11.44
N THR A 5 -2.43 -0.07 12.29
CA THR A 5 -2.39 -1.52 12.11
C THR A 5 -3.70 -1.97 11.46
N VAL A 6 -3.59 -2.81 10.43
CA VAL A 6 -4.71 -3.41 9.72
C VAL A 6 -4.51 -4.92 9.73
N THR A 7 -5.58 -5.67 9.98
CA THR A 7 -5.55 -7.14 9.91
C THR A 7 -5.75 -7.58 8.47
N VAL A 8 -4.82 -8.39 7.94
CA VAL A 8 -4.85 -8.96 6.58
C VAL A 8 -4.62 -10.46 6.70
N ASN A 9 -5.63 -11.28 6.38
CA ASN A 9 -5.60 -12.75 6.55
C ASN A 9 -5.05 -13.19 7.92
N ASP A 10 -5.64 -12.66 9.00
CA ASP A 10 -5.24 -12.92 10.39
C ASP A 10 -3.84 -12.45 10.80
N LYS A 11 -3.12 -11.73 9.92
CA LYS A 11 -1.83 -11.08 10.24
C LYS A 11 -2.03 -9.59 10.50
N GLU A 12 -1.34 -9.06 11.52
CA GLU A 12 -1.31 -7.62 11.77
C GLU A 12 -0.25 -6.95 10.90
N VAL A 13 -0.69 -6.11 9.97
CA VAL A 13 0.18 -5.30 9.11
C VAL A 13 0.15 -3.85 9.59
N LYS A 14 1.31 -3.34 10.00
CA LYS A 14 1.46 -1.93 10.38
C LYS A 14 1.82 -1.09 9.16
N PHE A 15 1.06 -0.05 8.90
CA PHE A 15 1.35 0.97 7.89
C PHE A 15 1.79 2.26 8.56
N LYS A 16 2.87 2.86 8.05
CA LYS A 16 3.46 4.10 8.60
C LYS A 16 3.47 5.21 7.56
N SER A 17 2.84 6.33 7.88
CA SER A 17 2.96 7.58 7.14
C SER A 17 3.99 8.51 7.79
N SER A 18 5.02 8.86 7.02
CA SER A 18 6.09 9.76 7.45
C SER A 18 6.69 10.53 6.27
N ALA A 19 7.41 11.62 6.55
CA ALA A 19 8.04 12.46 5.53
C ALA A 19 9.05 11.70 4.64
N THR A 20 9.56 10.55 5.09
CA THR A 20 10.52 9.73 4.33
C THR A 20 9.85 8.89 3.25
N ILE A 21 8.56 8.53 3.42
CA ILE A 21 7.83 7.64 2.50
C ILE A 21 7.84 8.13 1.05
N PRO A 22 7.50 9.41 0.74
CA PRO A 22 7.49 9.89 -0.65
C PRO A 22 8.88 9.82 -1.31
N ARG A 23 9.95 10.02 -0.53
CA ARG A 23 11.33 9.90 -1.03
C ARG A 23 11.66 8.43 -1.35
N LEU A 24 11.34 7.51 -0.45
CA LEU A 24 11.64 6.09 -0.64
C LEU A 24 10.85 5.49 -1.80
N TYR A 25 9.56 5.85 -1.91
CA TYR A 25 8.70 5.42 -3.01
C TYR A 25 9.27 5.86 -4.38
N ARG A 26 9.67 7.14 -4.51
CA ARG A 26 10.33 7.66 -5.71
C ARG A 26 11.63 6.91 -6.05
N ILE A 27 12.44 6.59 -5.05
CA ILE A 27 13.71 5.89 -5.28
C ILE A 27 13.47 4.45 -5.76
N LYS A 28 12.54 3.73 -5.10
CA LYS A 28 12.26 2.31 -5.35
C LYS A 28 11.48 2.09 -6.65
N PHE A 29 10.37 2.82 -6.84
CA PHE A 29 9.43 2.57 -7.94
C PHE A 29 9.53 3.59 -9.08
N LYS A 30 10.33 4.66 -8.94
CA LYS A 30 10.43 5.77 -9.93
C LYS A 30 9.09 6.49 -10.19
N ARG A 31 8.17 6.43 -9.21
CA ARG A 31 6.84 7.03 -9.26
C ARG A 31 6.62 8.04 -8.14
N ASP A 32 5.58 8.85 -8.26
CA ASP A 32 5.18 9.83 -7.25
C ASP A 32 3.99 9.31 -6.44
N ILE A 33 4.23 8.99 -5.16
CA ILE A 33 3.21 8.40 -4.29
C ILE A 33 1.95 9.25 -4.17
N PHE A 34 2.05 10.58 -4.27
CA PHE A 34 0.89 11.45 -4.13
C PHE A 34 0.00 11.41 -5.38
N LYS A 35 0.60 11.31 -6.57
CA LYS A 35 -0.16 11.15 -7.82
C LYS A 35 -0.83 9.79 -7.87
N ASP A 36 -0.11 8.78 -7.41
CA ASP A 36 -0.58 7.40 -7.34
C ASP A 36 -1.73 7.23 -6.34
N LEU A 37 -1.61 7.79 -5.12
CA LEU A 37 -2.71 7.81 -4.16
C LEU A 37 -3.93 8.58 -4.69
N ALA A 38 -3.72 9.72 -5.37
CA ALA A 38 -4.82 10.47 -5.97
C ALA A 38 -5.52 9.68 -7.11
N LYS A 39 -4.76 8.91 -7.91
CA LYS A 39 -5.33 8.00 -8.91
C LYS A 39 -6.16 6.91 -8.22
N LEU A 40 -5.59 6.23 -7.22
CA LEU A 40 -6.29 5.18 -6.47
C LEU A 40 -7.56 5.69 -5.79
N GLU A 41 -7.52 6.86 -5.16
CA GLU A 41 -8.68 7.48 -4.52
C GLU A 41 -9.78 7.77 -5.55
N LYS A 42 -9.41 8.25 -6.74
CA LYS A 42 -10.36 8.47 -7.83
C LYS A 42 -10.93 7.15 -8.34
N SER A 43 -10.11 6.14 -8.60
CA SER A 43 -10.58 4.81 -9.01
C SER A 43 -11.53 4.20 -7.98
N PHE A 44 -11.21 4.32 -6.69
CA PHE A 44 -12.06 3.83 -5.59
C PHE A 44 -13.41 4.56 -5.49
N LYS A 45 -13.45 5.86 -5.79
CA LYS A 45 -14.69 6.66 -5.77
C LYS A 45 -15.57 6.48 -7.01
N VAL A 46 -14.97 6.21 -8.17
CA VAL A 46 -15.68 6.17 -9.46
C VAL A 46 -16.12 4.75 -9.82
N ASN A 47 -15.33 3.73 -9.49
CA ASN A 47 -15.61 2.37 -9.92
C ASN A 47 -16.55 1.64 -8.97
N GLU A 48 -17.80 1.43 -9.41
CA GLU A 48 -18.70 0.45 -8.80
C GLU A 48 -18.34 -1.01 -9.16
N GLN A 49 -17.40 -1.27 -10.11
CA GLN A 49 -17.27 -2.63 -10.67
C GLN A 49 -15.87 -3.25 -10.85
N SER A 50 -14.74 -2.53 -10.94
CA SER A 50 -13.40 -3.16 -10.90
C SER A 50 -12.23 -2.17 -10.87
N PHE A 51 -11.10 -2.60 -10.31
CA PHE A 51 -9.80 -1.93 -10.44
C PHE A 51 -9.03 -2.45 -11.65
N GLU A 52 -8.29 -1.57 -12.33
CA GLU A 52 -7.38 -1.97 -13.41
C GLU A 52 -6.10 -2.61 -12.86
N ILE A 53 -5.38 -3.38 -13.67
CA ILE A 53 -4.09 -3.99 -13.28
C ILE A 53 -3.10 -2.94 -12.76
N GLU A 54 -3.04 -1.77 -13.41
CA GLU A 54 -2.16 -0.69 -12.93
C GLU A 54 -2.58 -0.19 -11.55
N ASP A 55 -3.87 -0.16 -11.23
CA ASP A 55 -4.33 0.28 -9.90
C ASP A 55 -3.94 -0.74 -8.83
N LEU A 56 -4.01 -2.04 -9.13
CA LEU A 56 -3.55 -3.10 -8.23
C LEU A 56 -2.05 -2.97 -7.95
N GLU A 57 -1.23 -2.81 -8.99
CA GLU A 57 0.22 -2.65 -8.86
C GLU A 57 0.59 -1.39 -8.05
N ILE A 58 -0.10 -0.27 -8.31
CA ILE A 58 0.12 0.97 -7.55
C ILE A 58 -0.23 0.76 -6.07
N PHE A 59 -1.36 0.11 -5.79
CA PHE A 59 -1.81 -0.19 -4.43
C PHE A 59 -0.80 -1.07 -3.68
N GLU A 60 -0.35 -2.15 -4.29
CA GLU A 60 0.64 -3.06 -3.72
C GLU A 60 1.94 -2.30 -3.39
N ASN A 61 2.43 -1.48 -4.33
CA ASN A 61 3.64 -0.68 -4.15
C ASN A 61 3.52 0.31 -2.98
N VAL A 62 2.36 0.98 -2.86
CA VAL A 62 2.07 1.94 -1.79
C VAL A 62 2.01 1.20 -0.45
N ALA A 63 1.25 0.12 -0.38
CA ALA A 63 1.09 -0.68 0.83
C ALA A 63 2.45 -1.21 1.30
N TYR A 64 3.24 -1.79 0.39
CA TYR A 64 4.56 -2.33 0.67
C TYR A 64 5.50 -1.28 1.24
N ILE A 65 5.62 -0.10 0.62
CA ILE A 65 6.58 0.90 1.11
C ILE A 65 6.23 1.41 2.50
N MET A 66 4.92 1.53 2.79
CA MET A 66 4.41 1.98 4.08
C MET A 66 4.60 0.90 5.14
N ALA A 67 4.40 -0.37 4.79
CA ALA A 67 4.59 -1.51 5.68
C ALA A 67 6.07 -1.76 5.97
N TYR A 68 6.91 -1.90 4.94
CA TYR A 68 8.36 -2.11 5.06
C TYR A 68 9.09 -1.00 5.84
N HIS A 69 8.52 0.21 5.86
CA HIS A 69 9.05 1.30 6.67
C HIS A 69 8.51 1.34 8.09
N ALA A 70 7.37 0.69 8.35
CA ALA A 70 6.82 0.49 9.68
C ALA A 70 7.49 -0.67 10.43
N ASP A 71 7.83 -1.74 9.71
CA ASP A 71 8.42 -2.95 10.26
C ASP A 71 9.60 -3.42 9.40
N LYS A 72 10.75 -3.63 10.04
CA LYS A 72 12.00 -4.08 9.40
C LYS A 72 12.13 -5.59 9.29
N THR A 73 11.19 -6.34 9.84
CA THR A 73 11.09 -7.79 9.67
C THR A 73 10.49 -8.17 8.31
N ILE A 74 9.75 -7.26 7.66
CA ILE A 74 9.16 -7.46 6.34
C ILE A 74 10.25 -7.73 5.29
N PRO A 75 10.04 -8.68 4.36
CA PRO A 75 10.97 -8.98 3.28
C PRO A 75 11.41 -7.76 2.44
N PRO A 76 12.65 -7.76 1.90
CA PRO A 76 13.19 -6.65 1.13
C PRO A 76 12.59 -6.52 -0.27
N THR A 77 11.90 -7.56 -0.76
CA THR A 77 11.19 -7.56 -2.02
C THR A 77 9.67 -7.53 -1.79
N ILE A 78 8.94 -6.95 -2.74
CA ILE A 78 7.48 -6.87 -2.64
C ILE A 78 6.85 -8.25 -2.87
N ASP A 79 7.39 -9.03 -3.80
CA ASP A 79 6.89 -10.36 -4.14
C ASP A 79 6.95 -11.30 -2.94
N GLU A 80 8.11 -11.40 -2.26
CA GLU A 80 8.26 -12.23 -1.05
C GLU A 80 7.31 -11.80 0.08
N TRP A 81 7.01 -10.49 0.18
CA TRP A 81 6.08 -10.00 1.18
C TRP A 81 4.62 -10.31 0.81
N LEU A 82 4.25 -10.18 -0.47
CA LEU A 82 2.91 -10.51 -0.93
C LEU A 82 2.62 -12.02 -0.85
N ASP A 83 3.61 -12.86 -1.09
CA ASP A 83 3.53 -14.33 -0.95
C ASP A 83 3.17 -14.78 0.48
N GLU A 84 3.34 -13.91 1.48
CA GLU A 84 2.94 -14.20 2.85
C GLU A 84 1.41 -14.16 3.08
N PHE A 85 0.65 -13.63 2.13
CA PHE A 85 -0.79 -13.43 2.23
C PHE A 85 -1.53 -14.37 1.27
N GLU A 86 -2.58 -15.04 1.74
CA GLU A 86 -3.48 -15.78 0.85
C GLU A 86 -4.22 -14.83 -0.11
N MET A 87 -4.65 -13.67 0.39
CA MET A 87 -5.29 -12.61 -0.39
C MET A 87 -4.90 -11.22 0.13
N PHE A 88 -4.33 -10.37 -0.72
CA PHE A 88 -4.04 -8.99 -0.37
C PHE A 88 -5.13 -8.05 -0.93
N SER A 89 -6.25 -7.94 -0.22
CA SER A 89 -7.47 -7.30 -0.73
C SER A 89 -7.36 -5.77 -0.81
N ILE A 90 -7.33 -5.23 -2.03
CA ILE A 90 -7.37 -3.78 -2.26
C ILE A 90 -8.62 -3.11 -1.65
N TYR A 91 -9.78 -3.79 -1.67
CA TYR A 91 -11.02 -3.22 -1.15
C TYR A 91 -11.03 -3.05 0.37
N GLU A 92 -10.29 -3.91 1.08
CA GLU A 92 -10.20 -3.87 2.53
C GLU A 92 -9.09 -2.93 3.00
N ILE A 93 -7.95 -2.95 2.28
CA ILE A 93 -6.72 -2.32 2.75
C ILE A 93 -6.61 -0.86 2.25
N LEU A 94 -7.00 -0.59 1.00
CA LEU A 94 -6.89 0.76 0.43
C LEU A 94 -7.65 1.82 1.25
N PRO A 95 -8.90 1.59 1.71
CA PRO A 95 -9.61 2.58 2.54
C PRO A 95 -8.88 2.86 3.85
N GLU A 96 -8.18 1.87 4.40
CA GLU A 96 -7.44 2.03 5.64
C GLU A 96 -6.17 2.85 5.44
N ILE A 97 -5.48 2.66 4.30
CA ILE A 97 -4.33 3.46 3.85
C ILE A 97 -4.74 4.92 3.60
N LEU A 98 -5.86 5.16 2.90
CA LEU A 98 -6.33 6.52 2.57
C LEU A 98 -6.75 7.34 3.81
N LYS A 99 -6.97 6.70 4.97
CA LYS A 99 -7.31 7.35 6.24
C LYS A 99 -6.08 7.77 7.07
N ILE A 100 -4.85 7.40 6.65
CA ILE A 100 -3.59 7.70 7.36
C ILE A 100 -3.07 9.08 6.97
#